data_AF-A0A088E762-F1
#
_entry.id   AF-A0A088E762-F1
#
_cell.length_a   1.000
_cell.length_b   1.000
_cell.length_c   1.000
_cell.angle_alpha   90.00
_cell.angle_beta   90.00
_cell.angle_gamma   90.00
#
_symmetry.space_group_name_H-M   'P 1'
#
loop_
_entity.id
_entity.type
_entity.pdbx_description
1 polymer ?
#
loop_
_entity_poly.entity_id
_entity_poly.type
_entity_poly.pdbx_seq_one_letter_code
_entity_poly.pdbx_strand_id
1 'polypeptide(L)' 'MKKIAEVLVVEDFTGKGSPRERLQEVLSELKDVDAINVVTVHIPEWNEELDLTGVHVIVREVAET' A
#
# COMPACT_ATOMS: atom_id res chain seq x y z
N MET A 1 -18.25 7.73 -12.59
CA MET A 1 -17.82 6.87 -11.46
C MET A 1 -16.33 6.69 -11.60
N LYS A 2 -15.57 7.08 -10.57
CA LYS A 2 -14.11 7.08 -10.57
C LYS A 2 -13.60 5.88 -9.76
N LYS A 3 -12.72 5.07 -10.32
CA LYS A 3 -12.00 3.99 -9.62
C LYS A 3 -10.74 4.56 -8.97
N ILE A 4 -10.65 4.42 -7.66
CA ILE A 4 -9.50 4.87 -6.87
C ILE A 4 -8.89 3.65 -6.19
N ALA A 5 -7.58 3.45 -6.40
CA ALA A 5 -6.80 2.52 -5.61
C ALA A 5 -6.14 3.25 -4.44
N GLU A 6 -6.24 2.68 -3.25
CA GLU A 6 -5.52 3.11 -2.06
C GLU A 6 -4.52 2.03 -1.69
N VAL A 7 -3.25 2.41 -1.66
CA VAL A 7 -2.13 1.53 -1.35
C VAL A 7 -1.57 1.96 0.00
N LEU A 8 -1.67 1.07 0.99
CA LEU A 8 -1.08 1.24 2.30
C LEU A 8 0.25 0.46 2.36
N VAL A 9 1.33 1.17 2.64
CA VAL A 9 2.66 0.61 2.82
C VAL A 9 2.97 0.64 4.31
N VAL A 10 3.22 -0.51 4.90
CA VAL A 10 3.59 -0.63 6.32
C VAL A 10 5.06 -0.99 6.40
N GLU A 11 5.85 -0.09 6.97
CA GLU A 11 7.29 -0.26 7.19
C GLU A 11 7.58 -0.31 8.69
N ASP A 12 8.56 -1.11 9.10
CA ASP A 12 9.10 -0.99 10.44
C ASP A 12 10.02 0.24 10.55
N PHE A 13 10.30 0.69 11.76
CA PHE A 13 11.23 1.80 11.98
C PHE A 13 12.70 1.42 11.68
N THR A 14 13.01 0.13 11.55
CA THR A 14 14.38 -0.36 11.31
C THR A 14 14.78 -0.27 9.84
N GLY A 15 13.82 -0.18 8.93
CA GLY A 15 14.02 -0.17 7.48
C GLY A 15 14.39 -1.54 6.91
N LYS A 16 14.38 -2.61 7.72
CA LYS A 16 14.65 -3.98 7.25
C LYS A 16 13.43 -4.50 6.48
N GLY A 17 13.68 -5.10 5.31
CA GLY A 17 12.61 -5.67 4.48
C GLY A 17 11.70 -4.63 3.84
N SER A 18 12.23 -3.44 3.51
CA SER A 18 11.45 -2.35 2.93
C SER A 18 10.58 -2.85 1.75
N PRO A 19 9.25 -2.70 1.83
CA PRO A 19 8.31 -3.16 0.82
C PRO A 19 8.36 -2.37 -0.50
N ARG A 20 9.38 -1.52 -0.71
CA ARG A 20 9.53 -0.67 -1.90
C ARG A 20 9.58 -1.44 -3.22
N GLU A 21 10.26 -2.57 -3.27
CA GLU A 21 10.30 -3.39 -4.49
C GLU A 21 8.91 -3.96 -4.79
N ARG A 22 8.24 -4.53 -3.79
CA ARG A 22 6.85 -5.01 -3.89
C ARG A 22 5.86 -3.89 -4.24
N LEU A 23 6.10 -2.67 -3.76
CA LEU A 23 5.27 -1.50 -4.09
C LEU A 23 5.35 -1.19 -5.59
N GLN A 24 6.54 -1.21 -6.19
CA GLN A 24 6.70 -0.97 -7.62
C GLN A 24 5.99 -2.05 -8.45
N GLU A 25 6.09 -3.31 -8.05
CA GLU A 25 5.36 -4.42 -8.67
C GLU A 25 3.84 -4.18 -8.62
N VAL A 26 3.29 -3.93 -7.43
CA VAL A 26 1.86 -3.65 -7.24
C VAL A 26 1.38 -2.45 -8.05
N LEU A 27 2.14 -1.36 -8.05
CA LEU A 27 1.80 -0.16 -8.83
C LEU A 27 1.78 -0.44 -10.34
N SER A 28 2.63 -1.34 -10.83
CA SER A 28 2.68 -1.73 -12.24
C SER A 28 1.53 -2.66 -12.65
N GLU A 29 0.96 -3.41 -11.70
CA GLU A 29 -0.17 -4.31 -11.91
C GLU A 29 -1.54 -3.61 -11.83
N LEU A 30 -1.61 -2.47 -11.13
CA LEU A 30 -2.82 -1.66 -11.03
C LEU A 30 -3.18 -1.00 -12.37
N LYS A 31 -4.00 -1.70 -13.15
CA LYS A 31 -4.62 -1.22 -14.40
C LYS A 31 -6.06 -0.82 -14.14
N ASP A 32 -6.62 0.03 -15.00
CA ASP A 32 -8.03 0.45 -14.96
C ASP A 32 -8.45 1.21 -13.69
N VAL A 33 -7.52 1.96 -13.10
CA VAL A 33 -7.78 2.90 -11.99
C VAL A 33 -7.50 4.33 -12.43
N ASP A 34 -8.38 5.25 -12.05
CA ASP A 34 -8.29 6.66 -12.42
C ASP A 34 -7.33 7.45 -11.51
N ALA A 35 -7.09 6.95 -10.29
CA ALA A 35 -6.16 7.53 -9.33
C ALA A 35 -5.60 6.46 -8.39
N ILE A 36 -4.36 6.67 -7.96
CA ILE A 36 -3.69 5.85 -6.94
C ILE A 36 -3.25 6.77 -5.80
N ASN A 37 -3.70 6.47 -4.59
CA ASN A 37 -3.27 7.13 -3.36
C ASN A 37 -2.34 6.19 -2.59
N VAL A 38 -1.09 6.58 -2.37
CA VAL A 38 -0.15 5.80 -1.58
C VAL A 38 0.02 6.43 -0.20
N VAL A 39 -0.19 5.65 0.85
CA VAL A 39 0.00 6.07 2.25
C VAL A 39 1.02 5.14 2.88
N THR A 40 2.05 5.71 3.52
CA THR A 40 3.05 4.94 4.24
C THR A 40 2.89 5.14 5.74
N VAL A 41 2.86 4.05 6.49
CA VAL A 41 2.79 4.04 7.95
C VAL A 41 4.04 3.34 8.49
N HIS A 42 4.71 4.01 9.43
CA HIS A 42 5.82 3.43 10.15
C HIS A 42 5.33 2.91 11.50
N ILE A 43 5.53 1.62 11.76
CA ILE A 43 5.23 1.02 13.05
C ILE A 43 6.51 0.95 13.92
N PRO A 44 6.40 1.18 15.23
CA PRO A 44 7.53 0.98 16.15
C PRO A 44 8.02 -0.47 16.07
N GLU A 45 9.31 -0.69 16.37
CA GLU A 45 10.04 -1.95 16.19
C GLU A 45 9.16 -3.18 16.40
N TRP A 46 9.06 -3.96 15.34
CA TRP A 46 8.05 -4.97 15.17
C TRP A 46 8.48 -6.31 15.73
N ASN A 47 7.59 -6.98 16.47
CA ASN A 47 7.80 -8.34 16.95
C ASN A 47 7.48 -9.32 15.81
N GLU A 48 8.44 -10.19 15.45
CA GLU A 48 8.39 -11.09 14.28
C GLU A 48 7.17 -12.05 14.24
N GLU A 49 6.42 -12.19 15.33
CA GLU A 49 5.28 -13.11 15.46
C GLU A 49 4.01 -12.70 14.70
N LEU A 50 3.88 -11.43 14.34
CA LEU A 50 2.78 -10.93 13.51
C LEU A 50 3.42 -10.52 12.17
N ASP A 51 2.82 -10.72 11.00
CA ASP A 51 3.42 -10.31 9.71
C ASP A 51 2.62 -9.13 9.14
N LEU A 52 2.78 -7.94 9.75
CA LEU A 52 2.04 -6.73 9.36
C LEU A 52 2.83 -5.80 8.42
N THR A 53 4.12 -6.07 8.16
CA THR A 53 4.91 -5.27 7.22
C THR A 53 4.60 -5.70 5.78
N GLY A 54 4.41 -4.74 4.88
CA GLY A 54 4.03 -5.08 3.51
C GLY A 54 3.27 -4.00 2.76
N VAL A 55 2.75 -4.40 1.60
CA VAL A 55 1.90 -3.57 0.72
C VAL A 55 0.49 -4.11 0.77
N HIS A 56 -0.46 -3.27 1.17
CA HIS A 56 -1.88 -3.58 1.21
C HIS A 56 -2.61 -2.69 0.21
N VAL A 57 -3.51 -3.28 -0.58
CA VAL A 57 -4.21 -2.56 -1.66
C VAL A 57 -5.71 -2.65 -1.46
N ILE A 58 -6.38 -1.52 -1.53
CA ILE A 58 -7.83 -1.40 -1.46
C ILE A 58 -8.31 -0.66 -2.71
N VAL A 59 -9.16 -1.27 -3.52
CA VAL A 59 -9.74 -0.64 -4.71
C VAL A 59 -11.19 -0.29 -4.43
N ARG A 60 -11.57 0.97 -4.65
CA ARG A 60 -12.94 1.46 -4.44
C ARG A 60 -13.48 2.24 -5.64
N GLU A 61 -14.78 2.12 -5.87
CA GLU A 61 -15.52 2.94 -6.84
C GLU A 61 -16.18 4.13 -6.13
N VAL A 62 -16.00 5.33 -6.66
CA VAL A 62 -16.53 6.57 -6.09
C VAL A 62 -17.46 7.23 -7.11
N ALA A 63 -18.69 7.53 -6.71
CA ALA A 63 -19.61 8.32 -7.53
C ALA A 63 -19.20 9.81 -7.49
N GLU A 64 -19.23 10.48 -8.63
CA GLU A 64 -19.09 11.95 -8.67
C GLU A 64 -20.41 12.54 -8.17
N THR A 65 -20.34 13.26 -7.05
CA THR A 65 -21.40 14.15 -6.55
C THR A 65 -21.35 15.50 -7.24
#